data_AF-A0AAE8IP07-F1
#
_entry.id   AF-A0AAE8IP07-F1
#
_cell.length_a   1.000
_cell.length_b   1.000
_cell.length_c   1.000
_cell.angle_alpha   90.00
_cell.angle_beta   90.00
_cell.angle_gamma   90.00
#
_symmetry.space_group_name_H-M   'P 1'
#
loop_
_entity.id
_entity.type
_entity.pdbx_description
1 polymer ?
#
loop_
_entity_poly.entity_id
_entity_poly.type
_entity_poly.pdbx_seq_one_letter_code
_entity_poly.pdbx_strand_id
1 'polypeptide(L)'
;MRLWTETGELLQILTEHRGPITALQFSPDGKLLATAASDHTVQIWQRRRNNSFFLVTQFPPFATEIMDLQFGADSRHLGLTGRDHQVFVYPMTYENNNPVFGEPIAINHQSNGPDRIGFYGALPLLITNTENHHLQFWQLDGTYLGSLTGHQAPITQLHWQPQGKAIATLDQNNQLILWNLDLDELLQKSCRLLIYGDLGIPSSQRLGDRQLCTALLDLPPE
;
A
#
# COMPACT_ATOMS: atom_id res chain seq x y z
N MET A 1 -3.98 -12.92 -20.51
CA MET A 1 -5.03 -12.80 -19.45
C MET A 1 -6.41 -12.79 -20.08
N ARG A 2 -7.46 -13.21 -19.35
CA ARG A 2 -8.85 -13.17 -19.81
C ARG A 2 -9.71 -12.44 -18.78
N LEU A 3 -10.56 -11.53 -19.25
CA LEU A 3 -11.51 -10.77 -18.44
C LEU A 3 -12.91 -11.32 -18.68
N TRP A 4 -13.66 -11.54 -17.61
CA TRP A 4 -15.00 -12.14 -17.65
C TRP A 4 -16.00 -11.24 -16.92
N THR A 5 -17.27 -11.34 -17.29
CA THR A 5 -18.37 -10.77 -16.50
C THR A 5 -18.66 -11.63 -15.27
N GLU A 6 -19.42 -11.08 -14.33
CA GLU A 6 -19.99 -11.83 -13.20
C GLU A 6 -20.90 -12.98 -13.65
N THR A 7 -21.51 -12.88 -14.84
CA THR A 7 -22.34 -13.92 -15.45
C THR A 7 -21.54 -14.98 -16.19
N GLY A 8 -20.20 -14.87 -16.24
CA GLY A 8 -19.30 -15.85 -16.88
C GLY A 8 -19.09 -15.64 -18.38
N GLU A 9 -19.43 -14.47 -18.93
CA GLU A 9 -19.19 -14.13 -20.33
C GLU A 9 -17.78 -13.56 -20.52
N LEU A 10 -17.07 -14.03 -21.54
CA LEU A 10 -15.73 -13.52 -21.86
C LEU A 10 -15.85 -12.11 -22.43
N LEU A 11 -15.38 -11.11 -21.69
CA LEU A 11 -15.36 -9.70 -22.12
C LEU A 11 -14.19 -9.40 -23.05
N GLN A 12 -13.00 -9.86 -22.69
CA GLN A 12 -11.78 -9.49 -23.39
C GLN A 12 -10.63 -10.47 -23.12
N ILE A 13 -9.74 -10.61 -24.11
CA ILE A 13 -8.43 -11.26 -23.94
C ILE A 13 -7.35 -10.18 -24.05
N LEU A 14 -6.44 -10.14 -23.08
CA LEU A 14 -5.28 -9.23 -23.06
C LEU A 14 -4.00 -10.07 -23.27
N THR A 15 -3.27 -9.81 -24.36
CA THR A 15 -2.16 -10.68 -24.85
C THR A 15 -0.82 -9.98 -24.96
N GLU A 16 -0.67 -8.77 -24.42
CA GLU A 16 0.54 -7.95 -24.60
C GLU A 16 1.75 -8.45 -23.81
N HIS A 17 1.55 -9.09 -22.64
CA HIS A 17 2.63 -9.72 -21.89
C HIS A 17 3.18 -10.95 -22.62
N ARG A 18 4.51 -11.08 -22.63
CA ARG A 18 5.26 -12.16 -23.29
C ARG A 18 5.66 -13.28 -22.33
N GLY A 19 5.51 -13.05 -21.04
CA GLY A 19 5.78 -14.03 -19.98
C GLY A 19 4.55 -14.33 -19.12
N PRO A 20 4.61 -15.38 -18.28
CA PRO A 20 3.69 -15.58 -17.17
C PRO A 20 3.45 -14.30 -16.36
N ILE A 21 2.20 -14.00 -16.08
CA ILE A 21 1.82 -12.90 -15.18
C ILE A 21 2.18 -13.30 -13.76
N THR A 22 2.94 -12.45 -13.08
CA THR A 22 3.35 -12.66 -11.68
C THR A 22 2.47 -11.92 -10.69
N ALA A 23 1.97 -10.75 -11.08
CA ALA A 23 1.10 -9.93 -10.24
C ALA A 23 0.08 -9.15 -11.07
N LEU A 24 -1.08 -8.89 -10.47
CA LEU A 24 -2.21 -8.19 -11.11
C LEU A 24 -3.05 -7.50 -10.03
N GLN A 25 -3.36 -6.22 -10.22
CA GLN A 25 -4.14 -5.44 -9.27
C GLN A 25 -4.97 -4.35 -9.97
N PHE A 26 -6.22 -4.19 -9.55
CA PHE A 26 -7.02 -3.03 -9.93
C PHE A 26 -6.71 -1.83 -9.03
N SER A 27 -6.75 -0.62 -9.59
CA SER A 27 -6.75 0.57 -8.75
C SER A 27 -8.02 0.61 -7.89
N PRO A 28 -7.98 1.15 -6.66
CA PRO A 28 -9.16 1.24 -5.80
C PRO A 28 -10.32 2.02 -6.43
N ASP A 29 -10.03 3.03 -7.26
CA ASP A 29 -11.03 3.76 -8.04
C ASP A 29 -11.61 2.98 -9.24
N GLY A 30 -11.09 1.78 -9.51
CA GLY A 30 -11.55 0.86 -10.56
C GLY A 30 -11.26 1.33 -12.00
N LYS A 31 -10.46 2.40 -12.17
CA LYS A 31 -10.15 2.98 -13.49
C LYS A 31 -8.96 2.30 -14.17
N LEU A 32 -8.03 1.77 -13.39
CA LEU A 32 -6.80 1.16 -13.88
C LEU A 32 -6.70 -0.30 -13.46
N LEU A 33 -5.94 -1.04 -14.26
CA LEU A 33 -5.43 -2.37 -13.94
C LEU A 33 -3.92 -2.31 -14.19
N ALA A 34 -3.14 -2.73 -13.20
CA ALA A 34 -1.70 -2.91 -13.34
C ALA A 34 -1.39 -4.40 -13.38
N THR A 35 -0.50 -4.79 -14.29
CA THR A 35 -0.08 -6.18 -14.48
C THR A 35 1.43 -6.24 -14.59
N ALA A 36 2.04 -7.20 -13.91
CA ALA A 36 3.46 -7.50 -14.01
C ALA A 36 3.67 -8.93 -14.48
N ALA A 37 4.77 -9.17 -15.18
CA ALA A 37 5.07 -10.49 -15.70
C ALA A 37 6.56 -10.83 -15.59
N SER A 38 6.85 -12.12 -15.78
CA SER A 38 8.20 -12.66 -15.86
C SER A 38 8.96 -12.22 -17.11
N ASP A 39 8.36 -11.37 -17.96
CA ASP A 39 9.04 -10.64 -19.04
C ASP A 39 9.68 -9.33 -18.55
N HIS A 40 9.68 -9.11 -17.23
CA HIS A 40 10.25 -7.95 -16.53
C HIS A 40 9.52 -6.64 -16.83
N THR A 41 8.30 -6.70 -17.37
CA THR A 41 7.52 -5.50 -17.67
C THR A 41 6.36 -5.33 -16.73
N VAL A 42 6.03 -4.07 -16.47
CA VAL A 42 4.76 -3.66 -15.86
C VAL A 42 3.94 -2.93 -16.91
N GLN A 43 2.70 -3.35 -17.08
CA GLN A 43 1.74 -2.78 -18.02
C GLN A 43 0.57 -2.17 -17.26
N ILE A 44 0.17 -0.98 -17.68
CA ILE A 44 -0.94 -0.23 -17.10
C ILE A 44 -2.05 -0.17 -18.14
N TRP A 45 -3.22 -0.64 -17.72
CA TRP A 45 -4.41 -0.71 -18.54
C TRP A 45 -5.47 0.23 -17.99
N GLN A 46 -6.19 0.92 -18.85
CA GLN A 46 -7.28 1.79 -18.46
C GLN A 46 -8.63 1.22 -18.88
N ARG A 47 -9.59 1.28 -17.96
CA ARG A 47 -10.96 0.84 -18.14
C ARG A 47 -11.74 1.84 -18.98
N ARG A 48 -12.41 1.35 -20.02
CA ARG A 48 -13.38 2.08 -20.82
C ARG A 48 -14.77 2.03 -20.19
N ARG A 49 -15.67 2.88 -20.65
CA ARG A 49 -17.08 2.89 -20.22
C ARG A 49 -17.81 1.56 -20.42
N ASN A 50 -17.38 0.76 -21.40
CA ASN A 50 -17.94 -0.58 -21.68
C ASN A 50 -17.24 -1.70 -20.88
N ASN A 51 -16.49 -1.37 -19.82
CA ASN A 51 -15.74 -2.31 -18.97
C ASN A 51 -14.59 -3.06 -19.65
N SER A 52 -14.28 -2.78 -20.92
CA SER A 52 -13.04 -3.25 -21.57
C SER A 52 -11.84 -2.44 -21.12
N PHE A 53 -10.65 -3.02 -21.24
CA PHE A 53 -9.38 -2.38 -20.89
C PHE A 53 -8.53 -2.15 -22.15
N PHE A 54 -7.73 -1.08 -22.16
CA PHE A 54 -6.73 -0.85 -23.20
C PHE A 54 -5.40 -0.48 -22.56
N LEU A 55 -4.29 -0.90 -23.19
CA LEU A 55 -2.95 -0.59 -22.72
C LEU A 55 -2.72 0.92 -22.86
N VAL A 56 -2.41 1.59 -21.76
CA VAL A 56 -2.07 3.01 -21.75
C VAL A 56 -0.57 3.17 -21.84
N THR A 57 0.16 2.45 -21.00
CA THR A 57 1.61 2.55 -20.92
C THR A 57 2.21 1.24 -20.46
N GLN A 58 3.44 1.02 -20.87
CA GLN A 58 4.30 -0.05 -20.39
C GLN A 58 5.56 0.61 -19.85
N PHE A 59 5.93 0.23 -18.63
CA PHE A 59 7.17 0.71 -18.04
C PHE A 59 8.37 0.09 -18.78
N PRO A 60 9.52 0.79 -18.83
CA PRO A 60 10.76 0.19 -19.30
C PRO A 60 11.02 -1.15 -18.58
N PRO A 61 11.61 -2.15 -19.25
CA PRO A 61 11.93 -3.42 -18.60
C PRO A 61 12.78 -3.22 -17.36
N PHE A 62 12.37 -3.85 -16.26
CA PHE A 62 13.10 -3.84 -15.00
C PHE A 62 14.29 -4.81 -15.05
N ALA A 63 15.30 -4.54 -14.22
CA ALA A 63 16.48 -5.40 -14.13
C ALA A 63 16.11 -6.82 -13.67
N THR A 64 15.10 -6.94 -12.81
CA THR A 64 14.60 -8.21 -12.29
C THR A 64 13.08 -8.33 -12.44
N GLU A 65 12.59 -9.55 -12.22
CA GLU A 65 11.16 -9.84 -12.22
C GLU A 65 10.45 -9.13 -11.06
N ILE A 66 9.30 -8.53 -11.36
CA ILE A 66 8.43 -7.93 -10.35
C ILE A 66 7.62 -9.02 -9.67
N MET A 67 7.75 -9.08 -8.35
CA MET A 67 7.19 -10.11 -7.48
C MET A 67 5.80 -9.74 -6.95
N ASP A 68 5.55 -8.45 -6.77
CA ASP A 68 4.26 -7.93 -6.32
C ASP A 68 4.02 -6.51 -6.83
N LEU A 69 2.75 -6.13 -6.92
CA LEU A 69 2.33 -4.79 -7.28
C LEU A 69 1.07 -4.41 -6.52
N GLN A 70 1.00 -3.16 -6.05
CA GLN A 70 -0.16 -2.69 -5.32
C GLN A 70 -0.42 -1.20 -5.56
N PHE A 71 -1.68 -0.86 -5.80
CA PHE A 71 -2.10 0.53 -5.77
C PHE A 71 -2.31 1.01 -4.34
N GLY A 72 -1.88 2.24 -4.07
CA GLY A 72 -2.27 2.98 -2.87
C GLY A 72 -3.78 3.15 -2.81
N ALA A 73 -4.34 3.13 -1.60
CA ALA A 73 -5.78 3.32 -1.38
C ALA A 73 -6.27 4.68 -1.91
N ASP A 74 -5.37 5.66 -2.03
CA ASP A 74 -5.62 6.97 -2.65
C ASP A 74 -5.74 6.93 -4.18
N SER A 75 -5.47 5.79 -4.83
CA SER A 75 -5.40 5.61 -6.28
C SER A 75 -4.42 6.57 -6.98
N ARG A 76 -3.39 7.04 -6.26
CA ARG A 76 -2.36 7.97 -6.76
C ARG A 76 -0.95 7.44 -6.59
N HIS A 77 -0.76 6.33 -5.91
CA HIS A 77 0.53 5.67 -5.82
C HIS A 77 0.43 4.24 -6.36
N LEU A 78 1.50 3.79 -7.01
CA LEU A 78 1.71 2.41 -7.41
C LEU A 78 3.02 1.91 -6.81
N GLY A 79 2.92 0.95 -5.91
CA GLY A 79 4.05 0.25 -5.33
C GLY A 79 4.39 -1.01 -6.12
N LEU A 80 5.68 -1.25 -6.34
CA LEU A 80 6.22 -2.45 -7.00
C LEU A 80 7.33 -3.04 -6.14
N THR A 81 7.45 -4.36 -6.13
CA THR A 81 8.58 -5.06 -5.50
C THR A 81 9.29 -5.95 -6.51
N GLY A 82 10.61 -5.82 -6.59
CA GLY A 82 11.47 -6.63 -7.46
C GLY A 82 12.07 -7.83 -6.75
N ARG A 83 12.52 -8.83 -7.52
CA ARG A 83 13.30 -9.97 -7.01
C ARG A 83 14.67 -9.54 -6.46
N ASP A 84 15.17 -8.38 -6.88
CA ASP A 84 16.35 -7.71 -6.32
C ASP A 84 16.08 -7.01 -4.98
N HIS A 85 14.90 -7.18 -4.39
CA HIS A 85 14.46 -6.57 -3.13
C HIS A 85 14.35 -5.04 -3.21
N GLN A 86 14.31 -4.48 -4.42
CA GLN A 86 14.02 -3.08 -4.60
C GLN A 86 12.51 -2.85 -4.51
N VAL A 87 12.15 -1.86 -3.70
CA VAL A 87 10.79 -1.38 -3.63
C VAL A 87 10.73 -0.04 -4.33
N PHE A 88 9.86 0.05 -5.34
CA PHE A 88 9.61 1.28 -6.08
C PHE A 88 8.21 1.77 -5.78
N VAL A 89 8.09 3.05 -5.47
CA VAL A 89 6.80 3.73 -5.38
C VAL A 89 6.74 4.77 -6.48
N TYR A 90 5.79 4.60 -7.40
CA TYR A 90 5.51 5.55 -8.46
C TYR A 90 4.35 6.45 -8.04
N PRO A 91 4.57 7.76 -7.87
CA PRO A 91 3.47 8.71 -7.78
C PRO A 91 2.80 8.84 -9.14
N MET A 92 1.49 9.06 -9.13
CA MET A 92 0.67 9.13 -10.33
C MET A 92 -0.35 10.26 -10.22
N THR A 93 -0.52 10.99 -11.31
CA THR A 93 -1.58 11.98 -11.51
C THR A 93 -2.43 11.61 -12.73
N TYR A 94 -3.53 12.34 -12.94
CA TYR A 94 -4.34 12.20 -14.13
C TYR A 94 -4.29 13.49 -14.95
N GLU A 95 -3.79 13.41 -16.17
CA GLU A 95 -3.81 14.50 -17.14
C GLU A 95 -4.77 14.16 -18.27
N ASN A 96 -5.83 14.95 -18.46
CA ASN A 96 -6.87 14.68 -19.46
C ASN A 96 -7.43 13.25 -19.39
N ASN A 97 -7.63 12.74 -18.16
CA ASN A 97 -8.09 11.39 -17.86
C ASN A 97 -7.10 10.26 -18.22
N ASN A 98 -5.86 10.58 -18.60
CA ASN A 98 -4.79 9.58 -18.76
C ASN A 98 -3.91 9.56 -17.51
N PRO A 99 -3.54 8.38 -17.00
CA PRO A 99 -2.58 8.27 -15.91
C PRO A 99 -1.19 8.72 -16.37
N VAL A 100 -0.56 9.58 -15.58
CA VAL A 100 0.82 10.04 -15.76
C VAL A 100 1.61 9.64 -14.52
N PHE A 101 2.65 8.83 -14.71
CA PHE A 101 3.53 8.37 -13.64
C PHE A 101 4.74 9.30 -13.53
N GLY A 102 5.03 9.75 -12.32
CA GLY A 102 6.22 10.54 -12.01
C GLY A 102 7.46 9.68 -11.79
N GLU A 103 8.54 10.33 -11.37
CA GLU A 103 9.79 9.66 -11.02
C GLU A 103 9.60 8.67 -9.85
N PRO A 104 10.19 7.47 -9.91
CA PRO A 104 10.06 6.49 -8.86
C PRO A 104 10.81 6.91 -7.60
N ILE A 105 10.18 6.68 -6.46
CA ILE A 105 10.82 6.72 -5.16
C ILE A 105 11.34 5.32 -4.88
N ALA A 106 12.67 5.17 -4.87
CA ALA A 106 13.33 3.92 -4.51
C ALA A 106 13.47 3.86 -2.98
N ILE A 107 12.86 2.84 -2.37
CA ILE A 107 12.96 2.60 -0.94
C ILE A 107 14.00 1.49 -0.76
N ASN A 108 15.17 1.88 -0.26
CA ASN A 108 16.27 0.96 0.04
C ASN A 108 15.91 0.12 1.26
N HIS A 109 15.17 -0.94 1.01
CA HIS A 109 14.79 -1.95 1.99
C HIS A 109 15.96 -2.93 2.17
N GLN A 110 16.41 -3.16 3.41
CA GLN A 110 17.41 -4.18 3.72
C GLN A 110 16.72 -5.51 4.07
N SER A 111 16.08 -6.15 3.09
CA SER A 111 15.44 -7.47 3.26
C SER A 111 15.77 -8.34 2.07
N ASN A 112 16.02 -9.63 2.28
CA ASN A 112 16.15 -10.60 1.18
C ASN A 112 14.88 -11.45 0.98
N GLY A 113 13.71 -11.00 1.47
CA GLY A 113 12.45 -11.73 1.43
C GLY A 113 11.59 -11.47 0.17
N PRO A 114 10.55 -12.31 -0.09
CA PRO A 114 9.54 -12.01 -1.11
C PRO A 114 8.67 -10.86 -0.59
N ASP A 115 9.01 -9.66 -1.05
CA ASP A 115 8.40 -8.43 -0.55
C ASP A 115 6.93 -8.34 -1.02
N ARG A 116 6.01 -8.42 -0.08
CA ARG A 116 4.61 -8.02 -0.28
C ARG A 116 4.48 -6.56 0.11
N ILE A 117 3.90 -5.78 -0.79
CA ILE A 117 3.74 -4.34 -0.61
C ILE A 117 2.32 -4.03 -0.11
N GLY A 118 2.27 -3.10 0.84
CA GLY A 118 1.06 -2.66 1.51
C GLY A 118 0.92 -1.15 1.61
N PHE A 119 -0.18 -0.54 1.17
CA PHE A 119 -0.51 0.86 1.47
C PHE A 119 -1.56 0.98 2.57
N TYR A 120 -1.29 1.81 3.58
CA TYR A 120 -2.24 2.09 4.66
C TYR A 120 -3.26 3.17 4.27
N GLY A 121 -4.46 2.78 3.84
CA GLY A 121 -5.64 3.66 3.81
C GLY A 121 -5.36 5.12 3.39
N ALA A 122 -5.65 6.07 4.29
CA ALA A 122 -5.48 7.50 4.03
C ALA A 122 -4.07 8.06 4.33
N LEU A 123 -3.15 7.25 4.86
CA LEU A 123 -1.77 7.70 5.14
C LEU A 123 -0.82 7.22 4.05
N PRO A 124 0.19 8.02 3.68
CA PRO A 124 1.27 7.60 2.78
C PRO A 124 2.24 6.69 3.53
N LEU A 125 1.76 5.52 3.95
CA LEU A 125 2.52 4.51 4.68
C LEU A 125 2.64 3.26 3.83
N LEU A 126 3.87 2.75 3.75
CA LEU A 126 4.24 1.52 3.10
C LEU A 126 4.56 0.46 4.15
N ILE A 127 4.11 -0.77 3.92
CA ILE A 127 4.51 -1.94 4.70
C ILE A 127 5.22 -2.96 3.83
N THR A 128 6.33 -3.46 4.36
CA THR A 128 7.13 -4.54 3.78
C THR A 128 7.33 -5.65 4.80
N ASN A 129 7.49 -6.89 4.34
CA ASN A 129 7.89 -8.02 5.18
C ASN A 129 9.40 -8.25 5.06
N THR A 130 10.03 -8.67 6.15
CA THR A 130 11.46 -8.97 6.19
C THR A 130 11.73 -10.46 6.36
N GLU A 131 12.93 -10.91 5.99
CA GLU A 131 13.41 -12.26 6.32
C GLU A 131 13.38 -12.55 7.82
N ASN A 132 13.52 -11.53 8.67
CA ASN A 132 13.44 -11.65 10.13
C ASN A 132 12.01 -11.81 10.66
N HIS A 133 11.03 -12.04 9.77
CA HIS A 133 9.63 -12.26 10.13
C HIS A 133 8.96 -11.02 10.73
N HIS A 134 9.53 -9.84 10.46
CA HIS A 134 9.02 -8.57 10.93
C HIS A 134 8.31 -7.85 9.79
N LEU A 135 7.25 -7.13 10.14
CA LEU A 135 6.64 -6.14 9.26
C LEU A 135 7.32 -4.81 9.51
N GLN A 136 7.84 -4.19 8.47
CA GLN A 136 8.46 -2.86 8.54
C GLN A 136 7.54 -1.81 7.96
N PHE A 137 7.59 -0.63 8.56
CA PHE A 137 6.76 0.52 8.22
C PHE A 137 7.64 1.63 7.69
N TRP A 138 7.21 2.21 6.58
CA TRP A 138 7.94 3.24 5.87
C TRP A 138 7.00 4.38 5.49
N GLN A 139 7.50 5.61 5.50
CA GLN A 139 6.85 6.69 4.77
C GLN A 139 7.15 6.54 3.27
N LEU A 140 6.30 7.10 2.41
CA LEU A 140 6.54 7.08 0.96
C LEU A 140 7.79 7.86 0.53
N ASP A 141 8.39 8.68 1.38
CA ASP A 141 9.69 9.31 1.13
C ASP A 141 10.90 8.40 1.43
N GLY A 142 10.65 7.17 1.88
CA GLY A 142 11.66 6.18 2.26
C GLY A 142 12.07 6.22 3.74
N THR A 143 11.48 7.08 4.56
CA THR A 143 11.77 7.12 6.00
C THR A 143 11.26 5.88 6.71
N TYR A 144 12.14 5.17 7.42
CA TYR A 144 11.76 4.05 8.29
C TYR A 144 11.06 4.54 9.56
N LEU A 145 9.89 3.97 9.86
CA LEU A 145 9.08 4.35 11.02
C LEU A 145 9.14 3.35 12.16
N GLY A 146 9.34 2.06 11.85
CA GLY A 146 9.37 1.02 12.87
C GLY A 146 9.03 -0.36 12.32
N SER A 147 8.89 -1.32 13.24
CA SER A 147 8.53 -2.68 12.88
C SER A 147 7.57 -3.32 13.88
N LEU A 148 6.72 -4.21 13.38
CA LEU A 148 5.91 -5.11 14.20
C LEU A 148 6.53 -6.51 14.18
N THR A 149 6.60 -7.12 15.36
CA THR A 149 7.17 -8.45 15.58
C THR A 149 6.09 -9.36 16.17
N GLY A 150 6.10 -10.63 15.79
CA GLY A 150 5.11 -11.60 16.29
C GLY A 150 5.20 -12.96 15.59
N HIS A 151 5.46 -12.96 14.29
CA HIS A 151 5.71 -14.20 13.54
C HIS A 151 7.03 -14.85 13.95
N GLN A 152 7.05 -16.18 13.93
CA GLN A 152 8.22 -17.02 14.21
C GLN A 152 8.80 -17.66 12.94
N ALA A 153 8.22 -17.33 11.78
CA ALA A 153 8.63 -17.83 10.48
C ALA A 153 8.36 -16.77 9.38
N PRO A 154 8.94 -16.92 8.18
CA PRO A 154 8.79 -15.93 7.11
C PRO A 154 7.33 -15.72 6.73
N ILE A 155 6.94 -14.46 6.59
CA ILE A 155 5.59 -14.08 6.18
C ILE A 155 5.43 -14.38 4.70
N THR A 156 4.44 -15.20 4.36
CA THR A 156 4.14 -15.66 2.99
C THR A 156 3.02 -14.86 2.34
N GLN A 157 2.07 -14.36 3.14
CA GLN A 157 0.97 -13.53 2.67
C GLN A 157 0.76 -12.33 3.59
N LEU A 158 0.45 -11.20 2.97
CA LEU A 158 0.05 -9.98 3.63
C LEU A 158 -1.18 -9.46 2.90
N HIS A 159 -2.27 -9.26 3.62
CA HIS A 159 -3.52 -8.75 3.05
C HIS A 159 -4.09 -7.63 3.89
N TRP A 160 -4.56 -6.59 3.22
CA TRP A 160 -5.15 -5.42 3.85
C TRP A 160 -6.65 -5.57 4.01
N GLN A 161 -7.17 -5.09 5.14
CA GLN A 161 -8.58 -4.79 5.19
C GLN A 161 -8.88 -3.63 4.24
N PRO A 162 -9.94 -3.69 3.41
CA PRO A 162 -10.28 -2.62 2.47
C PRO A 162 -10.47 -1.22 3.10
N GLN A 163 -10.79 -1.15 4.40
CA GLN A 163 -10.96 0.10 5.14
C GLN A 163 -9.66 0.60 5.82
N GLY A 164 -8.55 -0.13 5.68
CA GLY A 164 -7.23 0.28 6.17
C GLY A 164 -7.01 0.14 7.68
N LYS A 165 -7.98 -0.37 8.45
CA LYS A 165 -7.89 -0.45 9.93
C LYS A 165 -7.18 -1.71 10.45
N ALA A 166 -6.97 -2.71 9.59
CA ALA A 166 -6.31 -3.95 10.00
C ALA A 166 -5.52 -4.60 8.86
N ILE A 167 -4.55 -5.43 9.25
CA ILE A 167 -3.77 -6.28 8.35
C ILE A 167 -3.88 -7.72 8.81
N ALA A 168 -4.02 -8.63 7.85
CA ALA A 168 -3.84 -10.05 8.08
C ALA A 168 -2.49 -10.51 7.51
N THR A 169 -1.72 -11.23 8.30
CA THR A 169 -0.47 -11.85 7.85
C THR A 169 -0.44 -13.34 8.14
N LEU A 170 0.09 -14.09 7.18
CA LEU A 170 0.25 -15.54 7.25
C LEU A 170 1.73 -15.90 7.12
N ASP A 171 2.27 -16.76 7.98
CA ASP A 171 3.64 -17.27 7.85
C ASP A 171 3.74 -18.70 7.30
N GLN A 172 4.97 -19.15 7.05
CA GLN A 172 5.26 -20.50 6.55
C GLN A 172 4.80 -21.64 7.48
N ASN A 173 4.55 -21.35 8.76
CA ASN A 173 4.07 -22.32 9.73
C ASN A 173 2.54 -22.31 9.88
N ASN A 174 1.84 -21.64 8.95
CA ASN A 174 0.39 -21.43 8.97
C ASN A 174 -0.11 -20.62 10.18
N GLN A 175 0.75 -19.80 10.80
CA GLN A 175 0.29 -18.86 11.81
C GLN A 175 -0.36 -17.66 11.11
N LEU A 176 -1.61 -17.36 11.50
CA LEU A 176 -2.30 -16.15 11.08
C LEU A 176 -2.24 -15.12 12.22
N ILE A 177 -1.78 -13.92 11.93
CA ILE A 177 -1.85 -12.78 12.86
C ILE A 177 -2.73 -11.70 12.24
N LEU A 178 -3.68 -11.21 13.03
CA LEU A 178 -4.47 -10.02 12.72
C LEU A 178 -3.92 -8.84 13.51
N TRP A 179 -3.38 -7.86 12.78
CA TRP A 179 -2.86 -6.63 13.34
C TRP A 179 -3.96 -5.58 13.32
N ASN A 180 -4.39 -5.14 14.50
CA ASN A 180 -5.26 -3.98 14.62
C ASN A 180 -4.40 -2.71 14.51
N LEU A 181 -4.65 -1.92 13.47
CA LEU A 181 -4.00 -0.64 13.22
C LEU A 181 -4.96 0.54 13.41
N ASP A 182 -6.13 0.31 14.01
CA ASP A 182 -7.06 1.38 14.33
C ASP A 182 -6.47 2.26 15.44
N LEU A 183 -5.82 3.35 15.02
CA LEU A 183 -5.21 4.34 15.91
C LEU A 183 -6.24 5.33 16.46
N ASP A 184 -7.50 5.31 16.01
CA ASP A 184 -8.52 6.30 16.40
C ASP A 184 -8.72 6.27 17.92
N GLU A 185 -8.84 5.08 18.52
CA GLU A 185 -9.01 4.92 19.97
C GLU A 185 -7.75 5.35 20.75
N LEU A 186 -6.57 5.07 20.21
CA LEU A 186 -5.28 5.45 20.81
C LEU A 186 -5.08 6.98 20.77
N LEU A 187 -5.41 7.61 19.65
CA LEU A 187 -5.42 9.07 19.48
C LEU A 187 -6.44 9.74 20.41
N GLN A 188 -7.64 9.17 20.55
CA GLN A 188 -8.63 9.69 21.49
C GLN A 188 -8.17 9.56 22.95
N LYS A 189 -7.55 8.43 23.33
CA LYS A 189 -6.99 8.23 24.67
C LYS A 189 -5.83 9.19 24.94
N SER A 190 -4.92 9.38 23.99
CA SER A 190 -3.79 10.32 24.14
C SER A 190 -4.28 11.77 24.21
N CYS A 191 -5.25 12.17 23.39
CA CYS A 191 -5.87 13.49 23.45
C CYS A 191 -6.59 13.74 24.78
N ARG A 192 -7.33 12.75 25.31
CA ARG A 192 -7.91 12.86 26.66
C ARG A 192 -6.84 13.03 27.74
N LEU A 193 -5.71 12.32 27.65
CA LEU A 193 -4.59 12.50 28.58
C LEU A 193 -3.89 13.86 28.43
N LEU A 194 -3.77 14.38 27.21
CA LEU A 194 -3.19 15.71 26.96
C LEU A 194 -4.07 16.85 27.51
N ILE A 195 -5.39 16.73 27.37
CA ILE A 195 -6.36 17.74 27.82
C ILE A 195 -6.61 17.62 29.33
N TYR A 196 -6.98 16.43 29.80
CA TYR A 196 -7.46 16.19 31.17
C TYR A 196 -6.44 15.51 32.09
N GLY A 197 -5.36 14.94 31.55
CA GLY A 197 -4.35 14.24 32.33
C GLY A 197 -3.27 15.16 32.88
N ASP A 198 -2.84 14.87 34.11
CA ASP A 198 -1.65 15.49 34.69
C ASP A 198 -0.39 14.75 34.22
N LEU A 199 0.23 15.31 33.17
CA LEU A 199 1.42 14.76 32.53
C LEU A 199 2.72 15.39 33.06
N GLY A 200 2.67 16.27 34.07
CA GLY A 200 3.86 16.94 34.59
C GLY A 200 4.58 17.90 33.62
N ILE A 201 3.98 18.20 32.46
CA ILE A 201 4.50 19.12 31.44
C ILE A 201 3.75 20.45 31.53
N PRO A 202 4.41 21.63 31.49
CA PRO A 202 3.72 22.93 31.53
C PRO A 202 2.67 23.10 30.42
N SER A 203 1.52 23.69 30.72
CA SER A 203 0.40 23.88 29.77
C SER A 203 0.77 24.72 28.54
N SER A 204 1.67 25.68 28.70
CA SER A 204 2.17 26.53 27.61
C SER A 204 2.94 25.76 26.52
N GLN A 205 3.55 24.62 26.87
CA GLN A 205 4.27 23.76 25.92
C GLN A 205 3.34 22.80 25.16
N ARG A 206 2.06 22.71 25.55
CA ARG A 206 1.07 21.76 25.00
C ARG A 206 -0.06 22.46 24.23
N LEU A 207 0.03 23.78 24.01
CA LEU A 207 -1.08 24.56 23.47
C LEU A 207 -1.47 24.12 22.05
N GLY A 208 -0.48 23.87 21.18
CA GLY A 208 -0.72 23.39 19.81
C GLY A 208 -1.31 21.98 19.78
N ASP A 209 -0.74 21.05 20.57
CA ASP A 209 -1.23 19.67 20.65
C ASP A 209 -2.65 19.59 21.22
N ARG A 210 -2.98 20.46 22.20
CA ARG A 210 -4.34 20.58 22.74
C ARG A 210 -5.32 21.09 21.70
N GLN A 211 -4.97 22.14 20.95
CA GLN A 211 -5.84 22.66 19.89
C GLN A 211 -6.16 21.61 18.81
N LEU A 212 -5.17 20.81 18.43
CA LEU A 212 -5.36 19.66 17.52
C LEU A 212 -6.31 18.61 18.13
N CYS A 213 -6.14 18.30 19.42
CA CYS A 213 -6.98 17.34 20.14
C CYS A 213 -8.41 17.84 20.40
N THR A 214 -8.62 19.15 20.60
CA THR A 214 -9.95 19.76 20.75
C THR A 214 -10.76 19.60 19.45
N ALA A 215 -10.12 19.81 18.29
CA ALA A 215 -10.73 19.56 16.98
C ALA A 215 -11.00 18.08 16.72
N LEU A 216 -10.09 17.19 17.14
CA LEU A 216 -10.26 15.74 16.98
C LEU A 216 -11.38 15.14 17.86
N LEU A 217 -11.67 15.77 19.00
CA LEU A 217 -12.70 15.34 19.96
C LEU A 217 -14.03 16.08 19.79
N ASP A 218 -14.18 16.94 18.78
CA ASP A 218 -15.33 17.84 18.57
C ASP A 218 -15.71 18.63 19.85
N LEU A 219 -14.70 19.03 20.64
CA LEU A 219 -14.90 19.82 21.84
C LEU A 219 -15.05 21.31 21.47
N PRO A 220 -15.86 22.08 22.21
CA PRO A 220 -15.95 23.53 21.98
C PRO A 220 -14.57 24.19 22.17
N PRO A 221 -14.21 25.19 21.36
CA PRO A 221 -12.97 25.93 21.54
C PRO A 221 -13.00 26.67 22.89
N GLU A 222 -11.88 26.61 23.64
CA GLU A 222 -11.66 27.38 24.87
C GLU A 222 -11.48 28.88 24.61
#